data_AF-A0A1A2GK18-F1
#
_entry.id   AF-A0A1A2GK18-F1
#
_cell.length_a   1.000
_cell.length_b   1.000
_cell.length_c   1.000
_cell.angle_alpha   90.00
_cell.angle_beta   90.00
_cell.angle_gamma   90.00
#
_symmetry.space_group_name_H-M   'P 1'
#
loop_
_entity.id
_entity.type
_entity.pdbx_description
1 polymer ?
#
loop_
_entity_poly.entity_id
_entity_poly.type
_entity_poly.pdbx_seq_one_letter_code
_entity_poly.pdbx_strand_id
1 'polypeptide(L)'
;MHLGLIPDNPAEWQALTSGRVPLPFFQIHFAFGLAHTVITATRLGVFESLALQAATAAEAARRCRTDPAATQKLLTALAGSGYLSVREGRYALTPMTRTWLAAGSPRSLVDAVLFAFDEWELMSHIENYVRTGTPIDIHERMIEDQWGRYQRCMRALSGQSAEEVAHHIPVPRGATAMIDVGGSHGHYSVALCRRHPCLQSVVLDLPEAVRAAASLLAAERMGPRVIHLEADALSHDFGADAYDVVLLSNLAHHFDESQNADLFGRLGRALRPGGVFTVIEPIRPDTGDAVDQLAALNELYFGVTSRSGTWTARDIAGWQRDAGLRPASEPIMLNDGNTGLQIATKA
;
A
#
# COMPACT_ATOMS: atom_id res chain seq x y z
N MET A 1 -14.54 5.59 4.62
CA MET A 1 -15.02 5.93 3.27
C MET A 1 -15.89 4.78 2.74
N HIS A 2 -16.91 5.05 1.92
CA HIS A 2 -17.71 4.00 1.28
C HIS A 2 -17.60 4.10 -0.25
N LEU A 3 -17.32 2.98 -0.90
CA LEU A 3 -17.39 2.80 -2.34
C LEU A 3 -18.85 2.53 -2.75
N GLY A 4 -19.35 3.25 -3.74
CA GLY A 4 -20.74 3.12 -4.17
C GLY A 4 -21.06 3.84 -5.47
N LEU A 5 -22.30 3.66 -5.92
CA LEU A 5 -22.82 4.37 -7.09
C LEU A 5 -23.14 5.81 -6.70
N ILE A 6 -22.56 6.75 -7.45
CA ILE A 6 -22.83 8.18 -7.32
C ILE A 6 -23.74 8.56 -8.49
N PRO A 7 -24.94 9.12 -8.23
CA PRO A 7 -25.85 9.52 -9.31
C PRO A 7 -25.31 10.75 -10.06
N ASP A 8 -25.35 10.70 -11.38
CA ASP A 8 -24.89 11.79 -12.26
C ASP A 8 -25.96 12.87 -12.48
N ASN A 9 -27.23 12.52 -12.23
CA ASN A 9 -28.36 13.41 -12.49
C ASN A 9 -29.54 13.17 -11.51
N PRO A 10 -30.51 14.10 -11.44
CA PRO A 10 -31.65 13.98 -10.52
C PRO A 10 -32.49 12.71 -10.71
N ALA A 11 -32.60 12.18 -11.93
CA ALA A 11 -33.38 10.97 -12.20
C ALA A 11 -32.70 9.72 -11.60
N GLU A 12 -31.38 9.61 -11.73
CA GLU A 12 -30.59 8.56 -11.07
C GLU A 12 -30.65 8.68 -9.55
N TRP A 13 -30.56 9.90 -9.03
CA TRP A 13 -30.71 10.13 -7.59
C TRP A 13 -32.08 9.67 -7.08
N GLN A 14 -33.15 10.00 -7.80
CA GLN A 14 -34.51 9.55 -7.48
C GLN A 14 -34.63 8.02 -7.57
N ALA A 15 -34.00 7.37 -8.55
CA ALA A 15 -34.00 5.92 -8.67
C ALA A 15 -33.27 5.25 -7.49
N LEU A 16 -32.07 5.73 -7.14
CA LEU A 16 -31.29 5.20 -6.01
C LEU A 16 -32.04 5.34 -4.69
N THR A 17 -32.68 6.49 -4.44
CA THR A 17 -33.43 6.75 -3.22
C THR A 17 -34.79 6.04 -3.16
N SER A 18 -35.30 5.54 -4.29
CA SER A 18 -36.59 4.83 -4.29
C SER A 18 -36.51 3.40 -3.73
N GLY A 19 -35.31 2.88 -3.45
CA GLY A 19 -35.09 1.50 -2.98
C GLY A 19 -35.43 0.42 -4.02
N ARG A 20 -35.61 0.78 -5.29
CA ARG A 20 -35.97 -0.14 -6.38
C ARG A 20 -34.80 -0.49 -7.29
N VAL A 21 -33.67 0.19 -7.14
CA VAL A 21 -32.44 -0.12 -7.88
C VAL A 21 -31.80 -1.37 -7.25
N PRO A 22 -31.53 -2.43 -8.03
CA PRO A 22 -30.86 -3.63 -7.54
C PRO A 22 -29.37 -3.35 -7.33
N LEU A 23 -29.05 -2.57 -6.29
CA LEU A 23 -27.70 -2.10 -5.98
C LEU A 23 -26.63 -3.20 -6.01
N PRO A 24 -26.83 -4.40 -5.41
CA PRO A 24 -25.81 -5.44 -5.42
C PRO A 24 -25.42 -5.88 -6.84
N PHE A 25 -26.41 -5.97 -7.76
CA PHE A 25 -26.15 -6.32 -9.15
C PHE A 25 -25.28 -5.26 -9.84
N PHE A 26 -25.61 -3.98 -9.68
CA PHE A 26 -24.85 -2.90 -10.31
C PHE A 26 -23.45 -2.76 -9.71
N GLN A 27 -23.32 -2.86 -8.38
CA GLN A 27 -22.04 -2.82 -7.69
C GLN A 27 -21.12 -3.94 -8.16
N ILE A 28 -21.62 -5.17 -8.35
CA ILE A 28 -20.78 -6.27 -8.84
C ILE A 28 -20.50 -6.11 -10.33
N HIS A 29 -21.54 -5.93 -11.16
CA HIS A 29 -21.41 -5.99 -12.61
C HIS A 29 -20.59 -4.81 -13.17
N PHE A 30 -20.83 -3.59 -12.69
CA PHE A 30 -20.17 -2.40 -13.22
C PHE A 30 -18.88 -2.04 -12.49
N ALA A 31 -18.72 -2.35 -11.19
CA ALA A 31 -17.43 -2.13 -10.54
C ALA A 31 -16.35 -3.07 -11.12
N PHE A 32 -16.72 -4.32 -11.42
CA PHE A 32 -15.87 -5.25 -12.16
C PHE A 32 -15.44 -4.64 -13.50
N GLY A 33 -16.41 -4.16 -14.28
CA GLY A 33 -16.14 -3.57 -15.60
C GLY A 33 -15.26 -2.33 -15.52
N LEU A 34 -15.49 -1.46 -14.53
CA LEU A 34 -14.70 -0.26 -14.31
C LEU A 34 -13.26 -0.58 -13.92
N ALA A 35 -13.05 -1.50 -12.97
CA ALA A 35 -11.72 -1.94 -12.57
C ALA A 35 -10.92 -2.45 -13.77
N HIS A 36 -11.50 -3.36 -14.57
CA HIS A 36 -10.86 -3.86 -15.78
C HIS A 36 -10.59 -2.77 -16.81
N THR A 37 -11.50 -1.79 -16.95
CA THR A 37 -11.33 -0.66 -17.86
C THR A 37 -10.09 0.16 -17.50
N VAL A 38 -9.91 0.51 -16.22
CA VAL A 38 -8.78 1.30 -15.73
C VAL A 38 -7.47 0.51 -15.80
N ILE A 39 -7.48 -0.77 -15.40
CA ILE A 39 -6.30 -1.66 -15.49
C ILE A 39 -5.86 -1.81 -16.96
N THR A 40 -6.81 -2.06 -17.86
CA THR A 40 -6.53 -2.24 -19.30
C THR A 40 -5.98 -0.96 -19.94
N ALA A 41 -6.58 0.19 -19.64
CA ALA A 41 -6.08 1.48 -20.12
C ALA A 41 -4.65 1.77 -19.64
N THR A 42 -4.33 1.40 -18.41
CA THR A 42 -2.98 1.51 -17.84
C THR A 42 -2.00 0.59 -18.57
N ARG A 43 -2.33 -0.70 -18.74
CA ARG A 43 -1.48 -1.69 -19.43
C ARG A 43 -1.22 -1.36 -20.90
N LEU A 44 -2.22 -0.79 -21.58
CA LEU A 44 -2.11 -0.40 -22.99
C LEU A 44 -1.39 0.95 -23.19
N GLY A 45 -1.02 1.64 -22.10
CA GLY A 45 -0.36 2.95 -22.18
C GLY A 45 -1.28 4.09 -22.60
N VAL A 46 -2.60 3.94 -22.46
CA VAL A 46 -3.59 4.97 -22.84
C VAL A 46 -3.40 6.22 -22.00
N PHE A 47 -3.27 6.08 -20.68
CA PHE A 47 -3.06 7.23 -19.80
C PHE A 47 -1.75 7.95 -20.09
N GLU A 48 -0.66 7.21 -20.31
CA GLU A 48 0.63 7.78 -20.66
C GLU A 48 0.59 8.54 -22.01
N SER A 49 -0.03 7.94 -23.03
CA SER A 49 -0.24 8.58 -24.34
C SER A 49 -1.02 9.89 -24.23
N LEU A 50 -2.06 9.93 -23.39
CA LEU A 50 -2.90 11.12 -23.18
C LEU A 50 -2.29 12.13 -22.20
N ALA A 51 -1.35 11.71 -21.34
CA ALA A 51 -0.60 12.59 -20.46
C ALA A 51 0.27 13.56 -21.26
N LEU A 52 0.86 13.06 -22.36
CA LEU A 52 1.66 13.83 -23.32
C LEU A 52 0.81 14.84 -24.10
N GLN A 53 -0.28 14.37 -24.71
CA GLN A 53 -1.15 15.23 -25.50
C GLN A 53 -2.54 14.63 -25.69
N ALA A 54 -3.56 15.48 -25.58
CA ALA A 54 -4.95 15.13 -25.91
C ALA A 54 -5.07 14.58 -27.34
N ALA A 55 -5.88 13.54 -27.52
CA ALA A 55 -5.93 12.78 -28.77
C ALA A 55 -7.36 12.40 -29.15
N THR A 56 -7.62 12.28 -30.45
CA THR A 56 -8.80 11.55 -30.92
C THR A 56 -8.63 10.05 -30.64
N ALA A 57 -9.71 9.26 -30.70
CA ALA A 57 -9.60 7.81 -30.52
C ALA A 57 -8.70 7.14 -31.55
N ALA A 58 -8.73 7.59 -32.81
CA ALA A 58 -7.84 7.07 -33.85
C ALA A 58 -6.36 7.38 -33.58
N GLU A 59 -6.05 8.59 -33.10
CA GLU A 59 -4.70 8.97 -32.71
C GLU A 59 -4.20 8.15 -31.51
N ALA A 60 -5.04 8.00 -30.47
CA ALA A 60 -4.73 7.19 -29.30
C ALA A 60 -4.52 5.71 -29.67
N ALA A 61 -5.38 5.15 -30.51
CA ALA A 61 -5.26 3.78 -30.99
C ALA A 61 -3.94 3.54 -31.74
N ARG A 62 -3.54 4.47 -32.60
CA ARG A 62 -2.25 4.41 -33.30
C ARG A 62 -1.06 4.46 -32.32
N ARG A 63 -1.10 5.35 -31.33
CA ARG A 63 -0.03 5.48 -30.32
C ARG A 63 0.08 4.24 -29.43
N CYS A 64 -1.05 3.65 -29.06
CA CYS A 64 -1.12 2.47 -28.18
C CYS A 64 -1.04 1.14 -28.94
N ARG A 65 -1.02 1.17 -30.28
CA ARG A 65 -1.04 -0.02 -31.17
C ARG A 65 -2.27 -0.92 -30.91
N THR A 66 -3.44 -0.30 -30.83
CA THR A 66 -4.72 -0.96 -30.56
C THR A 66 -5.72 -0.75 -31.70
N ASP A 67 -6.81 -1.53 -31.71
CA ASP A 67 -7.89 -1.36 -32.68
C ASP A 67 -8.63 -0.02 -32.49
N PRO A 68 -8.88 0.78 -33.54
CA PRO A 68 -9.53 2.08 -33.42
C PRO A 68 -10.95 2.03 -32.83
N ALA A 69 -11.78 1.05 -33.21
CA ALA A 69 -13.16 0.97 -32.76
C ALA A 69 -13.26 0.51 -31.31
N ALA A 70 -12.44 -0.46 -30.90
CA ALA A 70 -12.33 -0.89 -29.51
C ALA A 70 -11.76 0.23 -28.62
N THR A 71 -10.73 0.95 -29.09
CA THR A 71 -10.15 2.08 -28.36
C THR A 71 -11.17 3.19 -28.15
N GLN A 72 -11.99 3.50 -29.16
CA GLN A 72 -13.09 4.46 -29.02
C GLN A 72 -14.05 4.06 -27.88
N LYS A 73 -14.41 2.77 -27.75
CA LYS A 73 -15.27 2.29 -26.66
C LYS A 73 -14.60 2.41 -25.30
N LEU A 74 -13.31 2.06 -25.22
CA LEU A 74 -12.50 2.21 -24.01
C LEU A 74 -12.44 3.67 -23.55
N LEU A 75 -12.14 4.60 -24.47
CA LEU A 75 -12.07 6.03 -24.17
C LEU A 75 -13.43 6.61 -23.77
N THR A 76 -14.52 6.16 -24.40
CA THR A 76 -15.89 6.54 -24.00
C THR A 76 -16.21 6.07 -22.59
N ALA A 77 -15.87 4.82 -22.23
CA ALA A 77 -16.08 4.30 -20.87
C ALA A 77 -15.28 5.11 -19.84
N LEU A 78 -14.00 5.36 -20.10
CA LEU A 78 -13.15 6.17 -19.22
C LEU A 78 -13.64 7.62 -19.07
N ALA A 79 -14.17 8.22 -20.14
CA ALA A 79 -14.75 9.56 -20.09
C ALA A 79 -16.04 9.58 -19.28
N GLY A 80 -16.92 8.59 -19.48
CA GLY A 80 -18.15 8.42 -18.69
C GLY A 80 -17.89 8.18 -17.21
N SER A 81 -16.75 7.55 -16.87
CA SER A 81 -16.33 7.31 -15.48
C SER A 81 -15.44 8.43 -14.90
N GLY A 82 -15.33 9.59 -15.56
CA GLY A 82 -14.61 10.76 -15.04
C GLY A 82 -13.08 10.68 -15.10
N TYR A 83 -12.51 9.64 -15.71
CA TYR A 83 -11.06 9.53 -15.90
C TYR A 83 -10.55 10.43 -17.02
N LEU A 84 -11.39 10.65 -18.04
CA LEU A 84 -11.08 11.50 -19.19
C LEU A 84 -12.12 12.62 -19.34
N SER A 85 -11.68 13.73 -19.91
CA SER A 85 -12.56 14.76 -20.45
C SER A 85 -12.56 14.69 -21.97
N VAL A 86 -13.69 15.01 -22.60
CA VAL A 86 -13.82 15.06 -24.06
C VAL A 86 -14.24 16.47 -24.50
N ARG A 87 -13.51 17.05 -25.45
CA ARG A 87 -13.84 18.33 -26.10
C ARG A 87 -13.56 18.22 -27.59
N GLU A 88 -14.54 18.57 -28.42
CA GLU A 88 -14.42 18.55 -29.88
C GLU A 88 -13.87 17.20 -30.42
N GLY A 89 -14.28 16.09 -29.82
CA GLY A 89 -13.84 14.73 -30.21
C GLY A 89 -12.42 14.35 -29.77
N ARG A 90 -11.74 15.19 -28.98
CA ARG A 90 -10.44 14.88 -28.38
C ARG A 90 -10.57 14.56 -26.89
N TYR A 91 -9.90 13.47 -26.49
CA TYR A 91 -9.83 13.00 -25.11
C TYR A 91 -8.58 13.54 -24.42
N ALA A 92 -8.71 13.95 -23.16
CA ALA A 92 -7.61 14.39 -22.32
C ALA A 92 -7.78 13.85 -20.89
N LEU A 93 -6.67 13.62 -20.18
CA LEU A 93 -6.71 13.25 -18.76
C LEU A 93 -7.41 14.35 -17.93
N THR A 94 -8.28 13.96 -17.00
CA THR A 94 -8.74 14.88 -15.95
C THR A 94 -7.60 15.19 -14.96
N PRO A 95 -7.72 16.25 -14.13
CA PRO A 95 -6.71 16.55 -13.11
C PRO A 95 -6.47 15.41 -12.12
N MET A 96 -7.53 14.67 -11.76
CA MET A 96 -7.45 13.46 -10.94
C MET A 96 -6.59 12.40 -11.64
N THR A 97 -6.94 12.01 -12.86
CA THR A 97 -6.20 10.98 -13.61
C THR A 97 -4.77 11.39 -13.90
N ARG A 98 -4.50 12.67 -14.17
CA ARG A 98 -3.13 13.16 -14.36
C ARG A 98 -2.30 13.03 -13.07
N THR A 99 -2.89 13.35 -11.92
CA THR A 99 -2.21 13.26 -10.62
C THR A 99 -1.88 11.82 -10.27
N TRP A 100 -2.84 10.90 -10.47
CA TRP A 100 -2.77 9.55 -9.92
C TRP A 100 -2.36 8.47 -10.93
N LEU A 101 -2.59 8.66 -12.24
CA LEU A 101 -2.41 7.61 -13.26
C LEU A 101 -1.53 8.02 -14.46
N ALA A 102 -0.83 9.15 -14.38
CA ALA A 102 0.27 9.46 -15.29
C ALA A 102 1.60 8.98 -14.69
N ALA A 103 2.45 8.29 -15.45
CA ALA A 103 3.68 7.71 -14.90
C ALA A 103 4.69 8.78 -14.44
N GLY A 104 4.71 9.95 -15.11
CA GLY A 104 5.56 11.08 -14.73
C GLY A 104 5.10 11.87 -13.51
N SER A 105 3.97 11.54 -12.89
CA SER A 105 3.51 12.22 -11.68
C SER A 105 4.29 11.74 -10.44
N PRO A 106 4.73 12.63 -9.54
CA PRO A 106 5.36 12.23 -8.28
C PRO A 106 4.39 11.49 -7.33
N ARG A 107 3.08 11.58 -7.59
CA ARG A 107 2.02 10.88 -6.83
C ARG A 107 1.43 9.70 -7.60
N SER A 108 2.11 9.23 -8.64
CA SER A 108 1.60 8.17 -9.51
C SER A 108 1.34 6.88 -8.74
N LEU A 109 0.19 6.28 -9.01
CA LEU A 109 -0.24 4.95 -8.55
C LEU A 109 -0.36 3.97 -9.72
N VAL A 110 0.30 4.26 -10.86
CA VAL A 110 0.32 3.38 -12.04
C VAL A 110 0.78 1.97 -11.66
N ASP A 111 1.88 1.83 -10.91
CA ASP A 111 2.37 0.53 -10.48
C ASP A 111 1.39 -0.21 -9.55
N ALA A 112 0.64 0.50 -8.72
CA ALA A 112 -0.41 -0.10 -7.89
C ALA A 112 -1.58 -0.61 -8.74
N VAL A 113 -2.02 0.16 -9.74
CA VAL A 113 -3.06 -0.28 -10.69
C VAL A 113 -2.59 -1.45 -11.56
N LEU A 114 -1.31 -1.50 -11.93
CA LEU A 114 -0.75 -2.64 -12.66
C LEU A 114 -0.70 -3.90 -11.80
N PHE A 115 -0.37 -3.78 -10.51
CA PHE A 115 -0.38 -4.89 -9.57
C PHE A 115 -1.79 -5.43 -9.28
N ALA A 116 -2.83 -4.59 -9.39
CA ALA A 116 -4.22 -5.04 -9.27
C ALA A 116 -4.61 -6.13 -10.29
N PHE A 117 -3.85 -6.30 -11.37
CA PHE A 117 -4.02 -7.44 -12.29
C PHE A 117 -3.57 -8.76 -11.65
N ASP A 118 -2.48 -8.76 -10.87
CA ASP A 118 -2.03 -9.93 -10.12
C ASP A 118 -2.98 -10.18 -8.93
N GLU A 119 -3.42 -9.12 -8.24
CA GLU A 119 -4.39 -9.23 -7.13
C GLU A 119 -5.70 -9.86 -7.55
N TRP A 120 -6.11 -9.70 -8.82
CA TRP A 120 -7.29 -10.35 -9.36
C TRP A 120 -7.30 -11.87 -9.12
N GLU A 121 -6.17 -12.52 -9.40
CA GLU A 121 -6.00 -13.96 -9.17
C GLU A 121 -6.01 -14.29 -7.67
N LEU A 122 -5.37 -13.44 -6.85
CA LEU A 122 -5.37 -13.60 -5.40
C LEU A 122 -6.79 -13.57 -4.84
N MET A 123 -7.62 -12.63 -5.29
CA MET A 123 -9.00 -12.46 -4.82
C MET A 123 -9.91 -13.63 -5.22
N SER A 124 -9.55 -14.41 -6.26
CA SER A 124 -10.28 -15.64 -6.59
C SER A 124 -10.17 -16.73 -5.49
N HIS A 125 -9.21 -16.61 -4.57
CA HIS A 125 -9.01 -17.55 -3.47
C HIS A 125 -9.87 -17.28 -2.23
N ILE A 126 -10.63 -16.16 -2.19
CA ILE A 126 -11.47 -15.79 -1.04
C ILE A 126 -12.43 -16.92 -0.66
N GLU A 127 -13.06 -17.57 -1.64
CA GLU A 127 -13.99 -18.67 -1.37
C GLU A 127 -13.30 -19.84 -0.63
N ASN A 128 -12.11 -20.24 -1.08
CA ASN A 128 -11.37 -21.31 -0.44
C ASN A 128 -10.94 -20.91 0.98
N TYR A 129 -10.45 -19.68 1.15
CA TYR A 129 -10.09 -19.15 2.47
C TYR A 129 -11.27 -19.19 3.43
N VAL A 130 -12.45 -18.70 3.03
CA VAL A 130 -13.65 -18.72 3.88
C VAL A 130 -14.08 -20.15 4.23
N ARG A 131 -13.92 -21.11 3.31
CA ARG A 131 -14.27 -22.52 3.55
C ARG A 131 -13.30 -23.24 4.48
N THR A 132 -12.02 -22.88 4.45
CA THR A 132 -10.95 -23.71 5.03
C THR A 132 -10.13 -23.01 6.13
N GLY A 133 -10.22 -21.68 6.22
CA GLY A 133 -9.33 -20.86 7.03
C GLY A 133 -7.88 -20.84 6.56
N THR A 134 -7.57 -21.41 5.39
CA THR A 134 -6.20 -21.51 4.88
C THR A 134 -5.88 -20.35 3.94
N PRO A 135 -4.94 -19.45 4.30
CA PRO A 135 -4.52 -18.35 3.43
C PRO A 135 -3.60 -18.83 2.31
N ILE A 136 -3.38 -17.98 1.32
CA ILE A 136 -2.47 -18.30 0.21
C ILE A 136 -0.99 -18.05 0.56
N ASP A 137 -0.71 -17.15 1.50
CA ASP A 137 0.62 -16.61 1.79
C ASP A 137 1.34 -16.10 0.52
N ILE A 138 1.12 -14.83 0.19
CA ILE A 138 1.55 -14.27 -1.10
C ILE A 138 3.06 -14.38 -1.32
N HIS A 139 3.88 -14.24 -0.28
CA HIS A 139 5.34 -14.20 -0.42
C HIS A 139 5.94 -15.58 -0.68
N GLU A 140 5.29 -16.66 -0.22
CA GLU A 140 5.70 -18.03 -0.54
C GLU A 140 5.37 -18.43 -1.98
N ARG A 141 4.38 -17.78 -2.60
CA ARG A 141 3.89 -18.13 -3.94
C ARG A 141 4.39 -17.22 -5.05
N MET A 142 4.94 -16.05 -4.71
CA MET A 142 5.41 -15.08 -5.69
C MET A 142 6.62 -15.59 -6.47
N ILE A 143 6.51 -15.54 -7.80
CA ILE A 143 7.66 -15.73 -8.71
C ILE A 143 8.41 -14.41 -8.94
N GLU A 144 9.61 -14.48 -9.51
CA GLU A 144 10.52 -13.33 -9.67
C GLU A 144 9.86 -12.09 -10.31
N ASP A 145 9.11 -12.25 -11.41
CA ASP A 145 8.42 -11.14 -12.08
C ASP A 145 7.33 -10.48 -11.21
N GLN A 146 6.70 -11.26 -10.32
CA GLN A 146 5.67 -10.75 -9.40
C GLN A 146 6.31 -9.94 -8.28
N TRP A 147 7.47 -10.36 -7.76
CA TRP A 147 8.23 -9.59 -6.78
C TRP A 147 8.57 -8.19 -7.27
N GLY A 148 9.00 -8.05 -8.53
CA GLY A 148 9.28 -6.74 -9.12
C GLY A 148 8.06 -5.83 -9.19
N ARG A 149 6.88 -6.36 -9.55
CA ARG A 149 5.63 -5.59 -9.59
C ARG A 149 5.14 -5.24 -8.19
N TYR A 150 5.19 -6.19 -7.26
CA TYR A 150 4.84 -5.99 -5.86
C TYR A 150 5.68 -4.87 -5.23
N GLN A 151 7.00 -4.91 -5.41
CA GLN A 151 7.91 -3.90 -4.87
C GLN A 151 7.62 -2.48 -5.41
N ARG A 152 7.30 -2.35 -6.71
CA ARG A 152 6.89 -1.06 -7.28
C ARG A 152 5.53 -0.59 -6.78
N CYS A 153 4.58 -1.51 -6.61
CA CYS A 153 3.28 -1.21 -6.01
C CYS A 153 3.45 -0.67 -4.57
N MET A 154 4.17 -1.41 -3.72
CA MET A 154 4.44 -0.98 -2.34
C MET A 154 5.19 0.35 -2.29
N ARG A 155 6.13 0.58 -3.22
CA ARG A 155 6.84 1.86 -3.34
C ARG A 155 5.91 3.01 -3.72
N ALA A 156 4.95 2.78 -4.61
CA ALA A 156 3.97 3.79 -5.02
C ALA A 156 3.00 4.13 -3.88
N LEU A 157 2.53 3.11 -3.15
CA LEU A 157 1.64 3.28 -2.00
C LEU A 157 2.33 3.99 -0.83
N SER A 158 3.53 3.55 -0.43
CA SER A 158 4.30 4.21 0.64
C SER A 158 4.68 5.66 0.30
N GLY A 159 4.78 6.01 -0.99
CA GLY A 159 4.99 7.39 -1.43
C GLY A 159 3.87 8.35 -1.02
N GLN A 160 2.68 7.85 -0.68
CA GLN A 160 1.57 8.68 -0.22
C GLN A 160 1.67 9.09 1.24
N SER A 161 2.41 8.35 2.05
CA SER A 161 2.48 8.53 3.51
C SER A 161 3.91 8.75 4.04
N ALA A 162 4.96 8.52 3.24
CA ALA A 162 6.33 8.55 3.74
C ALA A 162 6.77 9.88 4.36
N GLU A 163 6.33 11.02 3.80
CA GLU A 163 6.64 12.34 4.37
C GLU A 163 5.91 12.57 5.69
N GLU A 164 4.64 12.16 5.78
CA GLU A 164 3.81 12.24 6.99
C GLU A 164 4.38 11.34 8.10
N VAL A 165 4.72 10.09 7.78
CA VAL A 165 5.38 9.15 8.68
C VAL A 165 6.69 9.73 9.20
N ALA A 166 7.55 10.22 8.31
CA ALA A 166 8.83 10.82 8.71
C ALA A 166 8.66 12.10 9.55
N HIS A 167 7.53 12.79 9.44
CA HIS A 167 7.20 13.93 10.28
C HIS A 167 6.78 13.50 11.70
N HIS A 168 5.99 12.44 11.83
CA HIS A 168 5.41 12.01 13.10
C HIS A 168 6.35 11.18 13.98
N ILE A 169 7.30 10.44 13.39
CA ILE A 169 8.23 9.61 14.17
C ILE A 169 9.18 10.52 14.97
N PRO A 170 9.20 10.45 16.32
CA PRO A 170 9.99 11.32 17.17
C PRO A 170 11.45 10.84 17.28
N VAL A 171 12.19 10.82 16.16
CA VAL A 171 13.59 10.35 16.12
C VAL A 171 14.44 11.08 17.19
N PRO A 172 15.10 10.35 18.11
CA PRO A 172 15.89 10.97 19.17
C PRO A 172 16.98 11.89 18.64
N ARG A 173 17.28 12.97 19.38
CA ARG A 173 18.36 13.88 19.01
C ARG A 173 19.70 13.15 19.05
N GLY A 174 20.43 13.19 17.94
CA GLY A 174 21.72 12.51 17.81
C GLY A 174 21.61 11.02 17.45
N ALA A 175 20.41 10.53 17.11
CA ALA A 175 20.24 9.18 16.57
C ALA A 175 21.11 8.97 15.32
N THR A 176 21.73 7.81 15.26
CA THR A 176 22.68 7.39 14.21
C THR A 176 22.30 6.05 13.58
N ALA A 177 21.63 5.17 14.31
CA ALA A 177 21.33 3.81 13.87
C ALA A 177 19.83 3.55 13.85
N MET A 178 19.31 3.14 12.69
CA MET A 178 17.95 2.71 12.47
C MET A 178 17.94 1.31 11.85
N ILE A 179 16.95 0.50 12.21
CA ILE A 179 16.58 -0.70 11.47
C ILE A 179 15.13 -0.60 11.00
N ASP A 180 14.90 -0.98 9.75
CA ASP A 180 13.60 -1.02 9.08
C ASP A 180 13.30 -2.47 8.70
N VAL A 181 12.48 -3.13 9.52
CA VAL A 181 12.20 -4.57 9.48
C VAL A 181 11.02 -4.83 8.55
N GLY A 182 11.24 -5.62 7.50
CA GLY A 182 10.31 -5.73 6.37
C GLY A 182 10.27 -4.44 5.56
N GLY A 183 11.36 -3.67 5.57
CA GLY A 183 11.38 -2.32 5.00
C GLY A 183 11.40 -2.29 3.48
N SER A 184 11.49 -3.45 2.81
CA SER A 184 11.18 -3.59 1.39
C SER A 184 12.04 -2.67 0.52
N HIS A 185 11.43 -1.81 -0.30
CA HIS A 185 12.11 -0.77 -1.10
C HIS A 185 12.74 0.39 -0.29
N GLY A 186 12.62 0.39 1.04
CA GLY A 186 13.33 1.31 1.95
C GLY A 186 12.85 2.76 1.90
N HIS A 187 11.63 3.02 1.44
CA HIS A 187 11.18 4.40 1.19
C HIS A 187 10.98 5.20 2.49
N TYR A 188 10.44 4.57 3.54
CA TYR A 188 10.34 5.19 4.86
C TYR A 188 11.72 5.48 5.46
N SER A 189 12.64 4.51 5.40
CA SER A 189 14.04 4.69 5.76
C SER A 189 14.70 5.89 5.07
N VAL A 190 14.50 6.03 3.75
CA VAL A 190 15.01 7.16 2.97
C VAL A 190 14.41 8.48 3.43
N ALA A 191 13.09 8.54 3.67
CA ALA A 191 12.42 9.76 4.14
C ALA A 191 12.93 10.21 5.51
N LEU A 192 13.05 9.28 6.46
CA LEU A 192 13.61 9.53 7.80
C LEU A 192 15.07 9.97 7.71
N CYS A 193 15.89 9.29 6.90
CA CYS A 193 17.27 9.68 6.70
C CYS A 193 17.40 11.08 6.07
N ARG A 194 16.59 11.44 5.08
CA ARG A 194 16.60 12.80 4.51
C ARG A 194 16.31 13.87 5.56
N ARG A 195 15.43 13.58 6.52
CA ARG A 195 15.06 14.49 7.61
C ARG A 195 16.10 14.53 8.74
N HIS A 196 16.82 13.44 8.98
CA HIS A 196 17.80 13.30 10.06
C HIS A 196 19.20 12.99 9.48
N PRO A 197 20.06 14.01 9.26
CA PRO A 197 21.30 13.86 8.49
C PRO A 197 22.30 12.82 9.04
N CYS A 198 22.31 12.59 10.36
CA CYS A 198 23.20 11.63 11.01
C CYS A 198 22.66 10.21 11.04
N LEU A 199 21.37 10.01 10.73
CA LEU A 199 20.73 8.71 10.79
C LEU A 199 21.15 7.85 9.61
N GLN A 200 21.50 6.60 9.88
CA GLN A 200 21.69 5.55 8.89
C GLN A 200 20.68 4.44 9.15
N SER A 201 20.12 3.87 8.10
CA SER A 201 19.14 2.79 8.18
C SER A 201 19.64 1.52 7.52
N VAL A 202 19.40 0.40 8.19
CA VAL A 202 19.49 -0.94 7.62
C VAL A 202 18.08 -1.42 7.33
N VAL A 203 17.79 -1.66 6.05
CA VAL A 203 16.51 -2.19 5.57
C VAL A 203 16.62 -3.70 5.51
N LEU A 204 16.05 -4.37 6.50
CA LEU A 204 16.05 -5.83 6.59
C LEU A 204 14.82 -6.38 5.86
N ASP A 205 15.04 -7.29 4.91
CA ASP A 205 13.96 -8.00 4.24
C ASP A 205 14.46 -9.36 3.69
N LEU A 206 13.53 -10.18 3.20
CA LEU A 206 13.82 -11.45 2.56
C LEU A 206 14.71 -11.26 1.32
N PRO A 207 15.58 -12.23 0.98
CA PRO A 207 16.48 -12.13 -0.16
C PRO A 207 15.76 -11.79 -1.48
N GLU A 208 14.61 -12.39 -1.74
CA GLU A 208 13.77 -12.16 -2.92
C GLU A 208 13.28 -10.71 -2.98
N ALA A 209 12.82 -10.19 -1.84
CA ALA A 209 12.34 -8.82 -1.71
C ALA A 209 13.46 -7.82 -1.96
N VAL A 210 14.62 -8.01 -1.32
CA VAL A 210 15.81 -7.16 -1.48
C VAL A 210 16.26 -7.15 -2.94
N ARG A 211 16.40 -8.32 -3.58
CA ARG A 211 16.80 -8.40 -4.99
C ARG A 211 15.87 -7.62 -5.91
N ALA A 212 14.55 -7.75 -5.70
CA ALA A 212 13.55 -7.04 -6.50
C ALA A 212 13.51 -5.52 -6.21
N ALA A 213 13.83 -5.11 -4.98
CA ALA A 213 13.74 -3.72 -4.52
C ALA A 213 15.04 -2.91 -4.67
N ALA A 214 16.18 -3.59 -4.89
CA ALA A 214 17.51 -2.95 -4.91
C ALA A 214 17.61 -1.78 -5.90
N SER A 215 17.02 -1.92 -7.09
CA SER A 215 17.03 -0.84 -8.09
C SER A 215 16.19 0.38 -7.67
N LEU A 216 15.10 0.16 -6.92
CA LEU A 216 14.26 1.23 -6.38
C LEU A 216 15.01 2.02 -5.31
N LEU A 217 15.70 1.34 -4.38
CA LEU A 217 16.51 2.01 -3.37
C LEU A 217 17.72 2.74 -4.00
N ALA A 218 18.37 2.12 -4.98
CA ALA A 218 19.49 2.75 -5.69
C ALA A 218 19.08 4.07 -6.38
N ALA A 219 17.86 4.13 -6.94
CA ALA A 219 17.33 5.34 -7.56
C ALA A 219 17.14 6.52 -6.58
N GLU A 220 17.01 6.25 -5.27
CA GLU A 220 16.91 7.28 -4.23
C GLU A 220 18.26 7.97 -3.93
N ARG A 221 19.38 7.40 -4.42
CA ARG A 221 20.76 7.91 -4.27
C ARG A 221 21.20 8.10 -2.81
N MET A 222 20.80 7.19 -1.94
CA MET A 222 21.06 7.22 -0.49
C MET A 222 21.94 6.07 0.02
N GLY A 223 22.59 5.31 -0.89
CA GLY A 223 23.36 4.11 -0.56
C GLY A 223 24.40 4.20 0.58
N PRO A 224 25.08 5.34 0.82
CA PRO A 224 25.98 5.48 1.99
C PRO A 224 25.27 5.50 3.35
N ARG A 225 23.94 5.62 3.36
CA ARG A 225 23.13 5.86 4.56
C ARG A 225 21.96 4.90 4.71
N VAL A 226 21.45 4.38 3.60
CA VAL A 226 20.36 3.39 3.61
C VAL A 226 20.83 2.19 2.80
N ILE A 227 20.97 1.05 3.45
CA ILE A 227 21.45 -0.18 2.86
C ILE A 227 20.46 -1.32 3.10
N HIS A 228 20.42 -2.28 2.20
CA HIS A 228 19.68 -3.52 2.40
C HIS A 228 20.49 -4.53 3.23
N LEU A 229 19.77 -5.34 3.99
CA LEU A 229 20.24 -6.53 4.67
C LEU A 229 19.30 -7.68 4.33
N GLU A 230 19.82 -8.70 3.64
CA GLU A 230 19.06 -9.92 3.33
C GLU A 230 18.99 -10.82 4.56
N ALA A 231 17.84 -10.90 5.20
CA ALA A 231 17.61 -11.78 6.34
C ALA A 231 16.11 -12.01 6.59
N ASP A 232 15.79 -13.13 7.24
CA ASP A 232 14.45 -13.39 7.77
C ASP A 232 14.31 -12.76 9.16
N ALA A 233 13.36 -11.83 9.32
CA ALA A 233 13.09 -11.15 10.57
C ALA A 233 12.76 -12.12 11.72
N LEU A 234 12.14 -13.26 11.42
CA LEU A 234 11.76 -14.25 12.42
C LEU A 234 12.96 -15.01 13.01
N SER A 235 14.11 -15.04 12.32
CA SER A 235 15.31 -15.76 12.78
C SER A 235 16.54 -14.87 12.99
N HIS A 236 16.53 -13.63 12.48
CA HIS A 236 17.66 -12.71 12.61
C HIS A 236 17.95 -12.31 14.06
N ASP A 237 19.23 -12.25 14.43
CA ASP A 237 19.67 -11.71 15.71
C ASP A 237 19.95 -10.21 15.60
N PHE A 238 19.04 -9.42 16.15
CA PHE A 238 19.13 -7.96 16.20
C PHE A 238 20.12 -7.43 17.25
N GLY A 239 20.68 -8.30 18.10
CA GLY A 239 21.58 -7.92 19.19
C GLY A 239 20.85 -7.25 20.37
N ALA A 240 21.58 -6.37 21.07
CA ALA A 240 21.09 -5.58 22.19
C ALA A 240 21.62 -4.14 22.09
N ASP A 241 20.76 -3.16 22.37
CA ASP A 241 21.09 -1.72 22.36
C ASP A 241 21.85 -1.26 21.09
N ALA A 242 21.48 -1.84 19.95
CA ALA A 242 22.09 -1.62 18.64
C ALA A 242 21.50 -0.41 17.89
N TYR A 243 20.21 -0.11 18.10
CA TYR A 243 19.47 0.86 17.30
C TYR A 243 18.86 1.98 18.14
N ASP A 244 18.86 3.21 17.61
CA ASP A 244 18.14 4.35 18.18
C ASP A 244 16.68 4.39 17.70
N VAL A 245 16.42 3.84 16.50
CA VAL A 245 15.10 3.77 15.87
C VAL A 245 14.86 2.36 15.33
N VAL A 246 13.73 1.76 15.67
CA VAL A 246 13.23 0.54 15.04
C VAL A 246 11.94 0.91 14.32
N LEU A 247 11.84 0.52 13.05
CA LEU A 247 10.64 0.63 12.25
C LEU A 247 10.20 -0.78 11.82
N LEU A 248 8.90 -1.04 11.92
CA LEU A 248 8.25 -2.21 11.37
C LEU A 248 7.02 -1.71 10.61
N SER A 249 6.99 -1.86 9.29
CA SER A 249 5.93 -1.31 8.45
C SER A 249 5.31 -2.36 7.54
N ASN A 250 3.99 -2.53 7.61
CA ASN A 250 3.22 -3.48 6.81
C ASN A 250 3.81 -4.90 6.86
N LEU A 251 4.16 -5.37 8.05
CA LEU A 251 4.80 -6.67 8.28
C LEU A 251 4.08 -7.51 9.33
N ALA A 252 3.57 -6.91 10.41
CA ALA A 252 2.99 -7.64 11.54
C ALA A 252 1.77 -8.48 11.12
N HIS A 253 1.02 -8.05 10.10
CA HIS A 253 -0.12 -8.80 9.57
C HIS A 253 0.25 -10.11 8.84
N HIS A 254 1.54 -10.33 8.56
CA HIS A 254 2.05 -11.59 8.02
C HIS A 254 2.40 -12.62 9.10
N PHE A 255 2.49 -12.21 10.37
CA PHE A 255 2.96 -13.05 11.47
C PHE A 255 1.86 -13.32 12.47
N ASP A 256 1.81 -14.53 13.00
CA ASP A 256 0.85 -14.87 14.04
C ASP A 256 1.16 -14.13 15.35
N GLU A 257 0.28 -14.24 16.34
CA GLU A 257 0.44 -13.57 17.64
C GLU A 257 1.76 -13.94 18.33
N SER A 258 2.14 -15.22 18.27
CA SER A 258 3.35 -15.72 18.94
C SER A 258 4.63 -15.22 18.26
N GLN A 259 4.63 -15.17 16.92
CA GLN A 259 5.71 -14.65 16.11
C GLN A 259 5.88 -13.14 16.31
N ASN A 260 4.78 -12.37 16.35
CA ASN A 260 4.84 -10.95 16.64
C ASN A 260 5.36 -10.69 18.07
N ALA A 261 4.85 -11.41 19.07
CA ALA A 261 5.31 -11.27 20.44
C ALA A 261 6.83 -11.52 20.58
N ASP A 262 7.34 -12.59 19.96
CA ASP A 262 8.78 -12.89 19.94
C ASP A 262 9.59 -11.80 19.22
N LEU A 263 9.18 -11.42 18.01
CA LEU A 263 9.85 -10.40 17.19
C LEU A 263 9.92 -9.07 17.94
N PHE A 264 8.81 -8.61 18.53
CA PHE A 264 8.75 -7.37 19.28
C PHE A 264 9.66 -7.43 20.52
N GLY A 265 9.72 -8.56 21.22
CA GLY A 265 10.64 -8.77 22.33
C GLY A 265 12.12 -8.66 21.91
N ARG A 266 12.49 -9.26 20.77
CA ARG A 266 13.85 -9.13 20.21
C ARG A 266 14.17 -7.70 19.78
N LEU A 267 13.23 -7.01 19.16
CA LEU A 267 13.39 -5.61 18.74
C LEU A 267 13.45 -4.63 19.93
N GLY A 268 12.66 -4.85 20.99
CA GLY A 268 12.73 -4.06 22.22
C GLY A 268 14.08 -4.19 22.93
N ARG A 269 14.68 -5.39 22.91
CA ARG A 269 16.06 -5.60 23.38
C ARG A 269 17.09 -4.87 22.51
N ALA A 270 16.93 -4.92 21.20
CA ALA A 270 17.84 -4.27 20.24
C ALA A 270 17.76 -2.74 20.26
N LEU A 271 16.63 -2.17 20.69
CA LEU A 271 16.45 -0.74 20.83
C LEU A 271 17.24 -0.19 22.03
N ARG A 272 17.93 0.95 21.89
CA ARG A 272 18.66 1.62 22.97
C ARG A 272 17.72 2.33 23.95
N PRO A 273 18.13 2.57 25.21
CA PRO A 273 17.41 3.48 26.12
C PRO A 273 17.18 4.85 25.47
N GLY A 274 15.96 5.38 25.59
CA GLY A 274 15.54 6.60 24.89
C GLY A 274 15.26 6.44 23.39
N GLY A 275 15.45 5.24 22.84
CA GLY A 275 15.11 4.90 21.45
C GLY A 275 13.62 4.83 21.20
N VAL A 276 13.24 4.80 19.92
CA VAL A 276 11.86 4.75 19.44
C VAL A 276 11.61 3.47 18.63
N PHE A 277 10.54 2.74 18.94
CA PHE A 277 10.02 1.67 18.10
C PHE A 277 8.66 2.09 17.53
N THR A 278 8.56 2.14 16.21
CA THR A 278 7.34 2.48 15.49
C THR A 278 6.83 1.32 14.66
N VAL A 279 5.52 1.09 14.73
CA VAL A 279 4.79 0.13 13.90
C VAL A 279 3.82 0.88 12.99
N ILE A 280 3.86 0.61 11.69
CA ILE A 280 2.95 1.15 10.68
C ILE A 280 2.11 -0.01 10.15
N GLU A 281 0.81 -0.02 10.44
CA GLU A 281 -0.08 -1.10 10.02
C GLU A 281 -1.48 -0.57 9.69
N PRO A 282 -2.20 -1.20 8.75
CA PRO A 282 -3.66 -1.11 8.70
C PRO A 282 -4.21 -1.61 10.05
N ILE A 283 -4.95 -0.77 10.76
CA ILE A 283 -5.44 -1.11 12.10
C ILE A 283 -6.77 -1.84 11.99
N ARG A 284 -6.84 -3.03 12.58
CA ARG A 284 -8.10 -3.74 12.72
C ARG A 284 -9.02 -2.95 13.66
N PRO A 285 -10.25 -2.62 13.23
CA PRO A 285 -11.25 -2.03 14.12
C PRO A 285 -11.61 -2.98 15.26
N ASP A 286 -11.85 -2.45 16.46
CA ASP A 286 -12.34 -3.25 17.58
C ASP A 286 -13.73 -3.85 17.26
N THR A 287 -13.98 -5.07 17.72
CA THR A 287 -15.27 -5.74 17.50
C THR A 287 -16.39 -5.01 18.25
N GLY A 288 -17.30 -4.35 17.53
CA GLY A 288 -18.48 -3.70 18.12
C GLY A 288 -18.75 -2.28 17.61
N ASP A 289 -17.77 -1.66 16.96
CA ASP A 289 -17.93 -0.33 16.35
C ASP A 289 -18.49 -0.40 14.93
N ALA A 290 -19.00 0.73 14.43
CA ALA A 290 -19.35 0.86 13.02
C ALA A 290 -18.08 0.71 12.17
N VAL A 291 -17.91 -0.45 11.54
CA VAL A 291 -16.70 -0.78 10.78
C VAL A 291 -16.67 0.02 9.48
N ASP A 292 -15.58 0.76 9.26
CA ASP A 292 -15.34 1.41 7.97
C ASP A 292 -15.24 0.36 6.85
N GLN A 293 -15.91 0.59 5.73
CA GLN A 293 -15.96 -0.40 4.64
C GLN A 293 -14.56 -0.78 4.14
N LEU A 294 -13.63 0.17 4.06
CA LEU A 294 -12.29 -0.12 3.57
C LEU A 294 -11.47 -0.90 4.60
N ALA A 295 -11.63 -0.61 5.88
CA ALA A 295 -11.02 -1.38 6.95
C ALA A 295 -11.48 -2.85 6.94
N ALA A 296 -12.79 -3.08 6.78
CA ALA A 296 -13.34 -4.44 6.67
C ALA A 296 -12.83 -5.21 5.44
N LEU A 297 -12.77 -4.54 4.28
CA LEU A 297 -12.26 -5.15 3.05
C LEU A 297 -10.76 -5.44 3.16
N ASN A 298 -9.99 -4.55 3.77
CA ASN A 298 -8.58 -4.78 4.04
C ASN A 298 -8.37 -5.96 4.99
N GLU A 299 -9.14 -6.08 6.06
CA GLU A 299 -9.05 -7.23 6.97
C GLU A 299 -9.26 -8.55 6.23
N LEU A 300 -10.29 -8.64 5.38
CA LEU A 300 -10.50 -9.83 4.55
C LEU A 300 -9.36 -10.05 3.55
N TYR A 301 -8.89 -8.99 2.89
CA TYR A 301 -7.77 -9.04 1.96
C TYR A 301 -6.52 -9.61 2.62
N PHE A 302 -6.12 -9.08 3.78
CA PHE A 302 -4.95 -9.54 4.52
C PHE A 302 -5.15 -10.92 5.12
N GLY A 303 -6.36 -11.27 5.58
CA GLY A 303 -6.66 -12.63 6.03
C GLY A 303 -6.50 -13.67 4.92
N VAL A 304 -6.82 -13.33 3.67
CA VAL A 304 -6.66 -14.24 2.53
C VAL A 304 -5.20 -14.31 2.08
N THR A 305 -4.53 -13.16 2.01
CA THR A 305 -3.20 -13.02 1.40
C THR A 305 -2.04 -13.27 2.36
N SER A 306 -2.29 -13.18 3.67
CA SER A 306 -1.29 -13.25 4.73
C SER A 306 -1.69 -14.30 5.78
N ARG A 307 -0.75 -14.74 6.60
CA ARG A 307 -1.01 -15.83 7.57
C ARG A 307 -2.03 -15.45 8.67
N SER A 308 -2.19 -14.16 8.97
CA SER A 308 -2.79 -13.72 10.25
C SER A 308 -3.88 -12.67 10.14
N GLY A 309 -3.90 -11.85 9.08
CA GLY A 309 -4.78 -10.68 8.99
C GLY A 309 -4.25 -9.47 9.76
N THR A 310 -5.03 -8.40 9.84
CA THR A 310 -4.63 -7.15 10.52
C THR A 310 -4.73 -7.27 12.04
N TRP A 311 -4.11 -6.36 12.78
CA TRP A 311 -4.09 -6.38 14.25
C TRP A 311 -4.71 -5.12 14.83
N THR A 312 -5.28 -5.20 16.04
CA THR A 312 -5.80 -4.01 16.72
C THR A 312 -4.64 -3.17 17.26
N ALA A 313 -4.87 -1.88 17.47
CA ALA A 313 -3.88 -1.02 18.13
C ALA A 313 -3.55 -1.54 19.55
N ARG A 314 -4.52 -2.15 20.24
CA ARG A 314 -4.35 -2.74 21.57
C ARG A 314 -3.38 -3.92 21.55
N ASP A 315 -3.46 -4.78 20.53
CA ASP A 315 -2.58 -5.94 20.36
C ASP A 315 -1.14 -5.47 20.14
N ILE A 316 -0.94 -4.55 19.19
CA ILE A 316 0.38 -3.98 18.86
C ILE A 316 1.00 -3.28 20.09
N ALA A 317 0.23 -2.44 20.79
CA ALA A 317 0.68 -1.80 22.02
C ALA A 317 0.93 -2.81 23.16
N GLY A 318 0.23 -3.95 23.15
CA GLY A 318 0.46 -5.10 24.02
C GLY A 318 1.86 -5.65 23.86
N TRP A 319 2.22 -6.06 22.64
CA TRP A 319 3.55 -6.59 22.36
C TRP A 319 4.66 -5.57 22.63
N GLN A 320 4.43 -4.29 22.37
CA GLN A 320 5.38 -3.23 22.74
C GLN A 320 5.58 -3.15 24.27
N ARG A 321 4.51 -3.24 25.07
CA ARG A 321 4.62 -3.27 26.55
C ARG A 321 5.37 -4.49 27.04
N ASP A 322 5.05 -5.66 26.50
CA ASP A 322 5.66 -6.92 26.90
C ASP A 322 7.15 -6.97 26.51
N ALA A 323 7.53 -6.24 25.45
CA ALA A 323 8.93 -5.99 25.08
C ALA A 323 9.67 -4.97 25.96
N GLY A 324 9.05 -4.48 27.05
CA GLY A 324 9.64 -3.52 27.98
C GLY A 324 9.60 -2.06 27.50
N LEU A 325 8.75 -1.75 26.52
CA LEU A 325 8.60 -0.40 25.97
C LEU A 325 7.37 0.32 26.53
N ARG A 326 7.32 1.62 26.31
CA ARG A 326 6.21 2.50 26.69
C ARG A 326 5.49 2.96 25.42
N PRO A 327 4.42 2.26 24.97
CA PRO A 327 3.64 2.70 23.82
C PRO A 327 2.85 3.97 24.14
N ALA A 328 2.62 4.79 23.11
CA ALA A 328 1.59 5.80 23.13
C ALA A 328 0.22 5.15 23.38
N SER A 329 -0.68 5.88 24.05
CA SER A 329 -2.01 5.38 24.39
C SER A 329 -2.87 5.07 23.17
N GLU A 330 -2.69 5.83 22.09
CA GLU A 330 -3.40 5.70 20.82
C GLU A 330 -2.41 5.85 19.66
N PRO A 331 -2.64 5.14 18.54
CA PRO A 331 -1.85 5.34 17.32
C PRO A 331 -2.19 6.69 16.67
N ILE A 332 -1.25 7.25 15.94
CA ILE A 332 -1.53 8.37 15.03
C ILE A 332 -2.15 7.77 13.76
N MET A 333 -3.38 8.16 13.45
CA MET A 333 -4.02 7.76 12.18
C MET A 333 -3.48 8.63 11.05
N LEU A 334 -2.94 7.99 10.01
CA LEU A 334 -2.43 8.68 8.83
C LEU A 334 -3.58 9.23 7.97
N ASN A 335 -3.27 10.15 7.06
CA ASN A 335 -4.27 10.80 6.20
C ASN A 335 -5.02 9.85 5.26
N ASP A 336 -4.57 8.60 5.10
CA ASP A 336 -5.31 7.57 4.35
C ASP A 336 -6.53 7.03 5.12
N GLY A 337 -6.65 7.34 6.41
CA GLY A 337 -7.80 7.05 7.26
C GLY A 337 -7.90 5.62 7.79
N ASN A 338 -6.93 4.74 7.50
CA ASN A 338 -6.97 3.34 7.96
C ASN A 338 -5.61 2.80 8.44
N THR A 339 -4.52 3.48 8.12
CA THR A 339 -3.18 3.11 8.59
C THR A 339 -2.89 3.83 9.91
N GLY A 340 -2.53 3.05 10.93
CA GLY A 340 -2.11 3.55 12.22
C GLY A 340 -0.59 3.51 12.37
N LEU A 341 -0.07 4.56 13.00
CA LEU A 341 1.32 4.71 13.40
C LEU A 341 1.41 4.56 14.92
N GLN A 342 1.69 3.34 15.40
CA GLN A 342 1.81 3.03 16.82
C GLN A 342 3.27 3.20 17.27
N ILE A 343 3.51 4.14 18.17
CA ILE A 343 4.85 4.56 18.59
C ILE A 343 5.09 4.16 20.04
N ALA A 344 6.25 3.58 20.35
CA ALA A 344 6.71 3.29 21.69
C ALA A 344 8.14 3.79 21.93
N THR A 345 8.47 4.09 23.19
CA THR A 345 9.82 4.47 23.61
C THR A 345 10.40 3.50 24.63
N LYS A 346 11.73 3.33 24.62
CA LYS A 346 12.42 2.57 25.67
C LYS A 346 12.83 3.51 26.80
N ALA A 347 12.55 3.10 28.03
CA ALA A 347 12.85 3.89 29.24
C ALA A 347 14.35 4.01 29.51
#